data_AF-A0A7R8XD92-F1
#
_entry.id   AF-A0A7R8XD92-F1
#
_cell.length_a   1.000
_cell.length_b   1.000
_cell.length_c   1.000
_cell.angle_alpha   90.00
_cell.angle_beta   90.00
_cell.angle_gamma   90.00
#
_symmetry.space_group_name_H-M   'P 1'
#
loop_
_entity.id
_entity.type
_entity.pdbx_description
1 polymer ?
#
loop_
_entity_poly.entity_id
_entity_poly.type
_entity_poly.pdbx_seq_one_letter_code
_entity_poly.pdbx_strand_id
1 'polypeptide(L)'
;QEPGRDGKKIINGVVHVRPGGGFVPNFILFRKVEVNGNGTIPLYSYLKSVCPTTVSAFREKARLFYDPLDSDDIRWNFEKFLVDRDGKPYKRVHPQQLPETLYDDVARLASKRARPQGAHPQGVRPHGARPQGARPQSSSTGFGEFRLFGSPGRFPSNF
;
A
#
# COMPACT_ATOMS: atom_id res chain seq x y z
N GLN A 1 7.79 12.22 -19.13
CA GLN A 1 7.01 13.20 -18.35
C GLN A 1 5.54 12.81 -18.44
N GLU A 2 4.77 12.97 -17.36
CA GLU A 2 3.49 12.29 -17.13
C GLU A 2 2.28 12.93 -17.82
N PRO A 3 1.29 12.14 -18.27
CA PRO A 3 0.12 12.67 -18.97
C PRO A 3 -1.04 13.17 -18.08
N GLY A 4 -1.06 12.93 -16.76
CA GLY A 4 -2.20 13.40 -15.93
C GLY A 4 -2.00 13.33 -14.41
N ARG A 5 -2.46 14.38 -13.70
CA ARG A 5 -2.42 14.48 -12.22
C ARG A 5 -3.50 13.67 -11.50
N ASP A 6 -4.54 13.24 -12.20
CA ASP A 6 -5.73 12.60 -11.63
C ASP A 6 -6.02 11.27 -12.32
N GLY A 7 -6.57 10.30 -11.59
CA GLY A 7 -6.88 8.94 -12.05
C GLY A 7 -7.78 8.95 -13.29
N LYS A 8 -8.78 9.84 -13.35
CA LYS A 8 -9.64 9.97 -14.53
C LYS A 8 -8.84 10.33 -15.79
N LYS A 9 -7.88 11.25 -15.68
CA LYS A 9 -7.03 11.66 -16.83
C LYS A 9 -6.11 10.52 -17.25
N ILE A 10 -5.61 9.73 -16.30
CA ILE A 10 -4.80 8.54 -16.59
C ILE A 10 -5.61 7.53 -17.40
N ILE A 11 -6.82 7.19 -16.93
CA ILE A 11 -7.69 6.25 -17.64
C ILE A 11 -8.04 6.76 -19.04
N ASN A 12 -8.42 8.04 -19.18
CA ASN A 12 -8.70 8.62 -20.49
C ASN A 12 -7.49 8.54 -21.43
N GLY A 13 -6.28 8.77 -20.91
CA GLY A 13 -5.04 8.60 -21.68
C GLY A 13 -4.85 7.17 -22.17
N VAL A 14 -5.12 6.18 -21.32
CA VAL A 14 -5.02 4.76 -21.66
C VAL A 14 -6.05 4.36 -22.72
N VAL A 15 -7.31 4.77 -22.54
CA VAL A 15 -8.44 4.40 -23.41
C VAL A 15 -8.38 5.08 -24.78
N HIS A 16 -7.98 6.36 -24.82
CA HIS A 16 -8.13 7.20 -26.01
C HIS A 16 -6.82 7.64 -26.68
N VAL A 17 -5.67 7.60 -25.99
CA VAL A 17 -4.42 8.16 -26.50
C VAL A 17 -3.37 7.07 -26.73
N ARG A 18 -2.97 6.36 -25.67
CA ARG A 18 -2.01 5.27 -25.74
C ARG A 18 -2.23 4.30 -24.57
N PRO A 19 -2.56 3.02 -24.84
CA PRO A 19 -2.63 2.37 -26.15
C PRO A 19 -3.70 2.94 -27.09
N GLY A 20 -4.76 3.55 -26.55
CA GLY A 20 -5.85 4.07 -27.36
C GLY A 20 -6.79 2.95 -27.83
N GLY A 21 -7.63 3.25 -28.83
CA GLY A 21 -8.50 2.24 -29.46
C GLY A 21 -9.55 1.63 -28.55
N GLY A 22 -9.93 2.30 -27.45
CA GLY A 22 -10.89 1.76 -26.49
C GLY A 22 -10.28 0.73 -25.53
N PHE A 23 -8.95 0.66 -25.43
CA PHE A 23 -8.27 -0.27 -24.53
C PHE A 23 -8.63 -0.01 -23.05
N VAL A 24 -9.08 -1.05 -22.35
CA VAL A 24 -9.39 -1.01 -20.92
C VAL A 24 -8.55 -2.06 -20.19
N PRO A 25 -7.73 -1.66 -19.20
CA PRO A 25 -7.00 -2.61 -18.36
C PRO A 25 -7.95 -3.58 -17.65
N ASN A 26 -7.65 -4.87 -17.71
CA ASN A 26 -8.40 -5.92 -17.00
C ASN A 26 -7.82 -6.22 -15.60
N PHE A 27 -7.09 -5.27 -15.03
CA PHE A 27 -6.47 -5.36 -13.72
C PHE A 27 -6.62 -4.04 -12.98
N ILE A 28 -6.41 -4.08 -11.66
CA ILE A 28 -6.60 -2.92 -10.79
C ILE A 28 -5.47 -1.91 -11.04
N LEU A 29 -5.86 -0.67 -11.30
CA LEU A 29 -4.97 0.48 -11.22
C LEU A 29 -5.21 1.19 -9.89
N PHE A 30 -4.12 1.52 -9.21
CA PHE A 30 -4.16 2.28 -7.96
C PHE A 30 -3.98 3.78 -8.22
N ARG A 31 -4.22 4.59 -7.18
CA ARG A 31 -3.88 6.02 -7.23
C ARG A 31 -2.38 6.20 -7.51
N LYS A 32 -2.05 7.32 -8.12
CA LYS A 32 -0.65 7.73 -8.29
C LYS A 32 0.03 7.89 -6.92
N VAL A 33 1.25 7.37 -6.80
CA VAL A 33 2.12 7.51 -5.63
C VAL A 33 3.56 7.70 -6.08
N GLU A 34 4.40 8.23 -5.19
CA GLU A 34 5.84 8.24 -5.38
C GLU A 34 6.44 6.89 -4.96
N VAL A 35 7.40 6.40 -5.73
CA VAL A 35 8.04 5.09 -5.53
C VAL A 35 9.52 5.21 -5.13
N ASN A 36 10.10 6.42 -5.28
CA ASN A 36 11.47 6.76 -4.92
C ASN A 36 11.52 8.12 -4.18
N GLY A 37 12.68 8.41 -3.57
CA GLY A 37 12.92 9.63 -2.79
C GLY A 37 12.07 9.73 -1.51
N ASN A 38 12.04 10.91 -0.91
CA ASN A 38 11.35 11.17 0.36
C ASN A 38 9.84 10.89 0.35
N GLY A 39 9.22 10.90 -0.83
CA GLY A 39 7.79 10.61 -0.99
C GLY A 39 7.44 9.12 -1.07
N THR A 40 8.44 8.22 -1.06
CA THR A 40 8.22 6.78 -1.24
C THR A 40 7.25 6.23 -0.20
N ILE A 41 6.20 5.54 -0.66
CA ILE A 41 5.26 4.88 0.25
C ILE A 41 5.86 3.60 0.87
N PRO A 42 5.40 3.16 2.06
CA PRO A 42 6.00 2.01 2.77
C PRO A 42 6.09 0.71 1.96
N LEU A 43 5.12 0.45 1.09
CA LEU A 43 5.12 -0.73 0.22
C LEU A 43 6.37 -0.78 -0.67
N TYR A 44 6.69 0.32 -1.35
CA TYR A 44 7.83 0.36 -2.28
C TYR A 44 9.17 0.38 -1.51
N SER A 45 9.23 1.02 -0.35
CA SER A 45 10.40 0.94 0.52
C SER A 45 10.70 -0.52 0.91
N TYR A 46 9.68 -1.27 1.33
CA TYR A 46 9.81 -2.69 1.67
C TYR A 46 10.22 -3.55 0.48
N LEU A 47 9.59 -3.36 -0.69
CA LEU A 47 9.92 -4.13 -1.89
C LEU A 47 11.38 -3.91 -2.34
N LYS A 48 11.84 -2.65 -2.32
CA LYS A 48 13.23 -2.29 -2.67
C LYS A 48 14.25 -2.90 -1.69
N SER A 49 13.94 -2.91 -0.38
CA SER A 49 14.86 -3.44 0.64
C SER A 49 15.03 -4.97 0.58
N VAL A 50 14.01 -5.69 0.10
CA VAL A 50 14.07 -7.17 -0.01
C VAL A 50 14.60 -7.62 -1.37
N CYS A 51 14.34 -6.87 -2.43
CA CYS A 51 14.77 -7.20 -3.78
C CYS A 51 15.63 -6.06 -4.37
N PRO A 52 16.98 -6.20 -4.31
CA PRO A 52 17.90 -5.20 -4.82
C PRO A 52 17.71 -4.90 -6.31
N THR A 53 18.17 -3.73 -6.74
CA THR A 53 18.01 -3.25 -8.12
C THR A 53 18.55 -4.24 -9.16
N THR A 54 17.87 -4.33 -10.31
CA THR A 54 18.35 -5.09 -11.48
C THR A 54 19.33 -4.31 -12.36
N VAL A 55 19.45 -2.99 -12.13
CA VAL A 55 20.36 -2.09 -12.84
C VAL A 55 21.15 -1.30 -11.82
N SER A 56 22.47 -1.34 -11.90
CA SER A 56 23.36 -0.59 -11.00
C SER A 56 23.46 0.89 -11.38
N ALA A 57 23.31 1.22 -12.66
CA ALA A 57 23.45 2.59 -13.15
C ALA A 57 22.15 3.39 -13.07
N PHE A 58 22.27 4.64 -12.64
CA PHE A 58 21.22 5.64 -12.81
C PHE A 58 21.20 6.17 -14.24
N ARG A 59 20.03 6.65 -14.67
CA ARG A 59 19.95 7.56 -15.82
C ARG A 59 20.51 8.94 -15.44
N GLU A 60 20.72 9.79 -16.44
CA GLU A 60 21.06 11.20 -16.26
C GLU A 60 20.18 11.84 -15.18
N LYS A 61 20.81 12.51 -14.19
CA LYS A 61 20.10 13.14 -13.06
C LYS A 61 18.99 14.10 -13.53
N ALA A 62 19.18 14.78 -14.67
CA ALA A 62 18.18 15.67 -15.28
C ALA A 62 16.85 14.97 -15.65
N ARG A 63 16.84 13.64 -15.72
CA ARG A 63 15.66 12.81 -16.00
C ARG A 63 15.08 12.16 -14.74
N LEU A 64 15.67 12.41 -13.57
CA LEU A 64 15.24 11.90 -12.27
C LEU A 64 14.62 13.07 -11.49
N PHE A 65 13.34 12.95 -11.17
CA PHE A 65 12.55 14.03 -10.57
C PHE A 65 12.26 13.79 -9.09
N TYR A 66 13.20 13.18 -8.38
CA TYR A 66 13.05 12.82 -6.97
C TYR A 66 14.41 12.90 -6.25
N ASP A 67 14.38 13.04 -4.93
CA ASP A 67 15.56 13.09 -4.05
C ASP A 67 15.18 12.55 -2.65
N PRO A 68 16.12 11.96 -1.89
CA PRO A 68 17.47 11.57 -2.28
C PRO A 68 17.47 10.41 -3.28
N LEU A 69 18.61 10.19 -3.94
CA LEU A 69 18.85 8.99 -4.75
C LEU A 69 19.37 7.86 -3.86
N ASP A 70 18.86 6.65 -4.08
CA ASP A 70 19.23 5.44 -3.35
C ASP A 70 19.66 4.31 -4.33
N SER A 71 20.64 3.49 -3.92
CA SER A 71 21.16 2.40 -4.76
C SER A 71 20.11 1.38 -5.19
N ASP A 72 19.03 1.21 -4.42
CA ASP A 72 17.96 0.27 -4.74
C ASP A 72 16.73 0.92 -5.38
N ASP A 73 16.80 2.20 -5.74
CA ASP A 73 15.71 2.90 -6.41
C ASP A 73 15.16 2.18 -7.65
N ILE A 74 13.87 2.37 -7.89
CA ILE A 74 13.21 1.94 -9.12
C ILE A 74 13.75 2.76 -10.28
N ARG A 75 14.24 2.07 -11.31
CA ARG A 75 15.11 2.67 -12.32
C ARG A 75 14.33 3.25 -13.49
N TRP A 76 13.17 2.69 -13.78
CA TRP A 76 12.29 3.18 -14.84
C TRP A 76 10.85 2.66 -14.72
N ASN A 77 9.98 3.22 -15.55
CA ASN A 77 8.61 2.73 -15.72
C ASN A 77 8.61 1.25 -16.13
N PHE A 78 7.62 0.49 -15.63
CA PHE A 78 7.45 -0.94 -15.88
C PHE A 78 8.46 -1.89 -15.22
N GLU A 79 9.20 -1.44 -14.21
CA GLU A 79 9.87 -2.35 -13.28
C GLU A 79 8.83 -3.16 -12.49
N LYS A 80 9.10 -4.44 -12.24
CA LYS A 80 8.08 -5.39 -11.75
C LYS A 80 8.60 -6.11 -10.51
N PHE A 81 7.70 -6.36 -9.56
CA PHE A 81 7.97 -7.17 -8.38
C PHE A 81 7.00 -8.34 -8.38
N LEU A 82 7.53 -9.55 -8.26
CA LEU A 82 6.73 -10.74 -8.05
C LEU A 82 6.69 -11.02 -6.55
N VAL A 83 5.48 -11.13 -6.01
CA VAL A 83 5.21 -11.40 -4.60
C VAL A 83 4.50 -12.74 -4.51
N ASP A 84 4.91 -13.59 -3.57
CA ASP A 84 4.31 -14.91 -3.40
C ASP A 84 2.99 -14.89 -2.62
N ARG A 85 2.38 -16.06 -2.46
CA ARG A 85 1.08 -16.23 -1.79
C ARG A 85 1.10 -15.91 -0.30
N ASP A 86 2.29 -15.91 0.31
CA ASP A 86 2.47 -15.56 1.73
C ASP A 86 2.76 -14.06 1.89
N GLY A 87 2.73 -13.28 0.79
CA GLY A 87 3.00 -11.86 0.78
C GLY A 87 4.50 -11.52 0.79
N LYS A 88 5.38 -12.49 0.57
CA LYS A 88 6.84 -12.26 0.56
C LYS A 88 7.31 -11.88 -0.85
N PRO A 89 8.14 -10.82 -0.99
CA PRO A 89 8.77 -10.51 -2.27
C PRO A 89 9.67 -11.66 -2.72
N TYR A 90 9.44 -12.14 -3.95
CA TYR A 90 10.15 -13.27 -4.54
C TYR A 90 11.23 -12.83 -5.54
N LYS A 91 10.90 -11.87 -6.40
CA LYS A 91 11.78 -11.45 -7.50
C LYS A 91 11.48 -10.02 -7.94
N ARG A 92 12.54 -9.27 -8.26
CA ARG A 92 12.46 -7.98 -8.96
C ARG A 92 12.92 -8.16 -10.39
N VAL A 93 12.22 -7.53 -11.32
CA VAL A 93 12.31 -7.80 -12.76
C VAL A 93 12.55 -6.51 -13.51
N HIS A 94 13.55 -6.54 -14.39
CA HIS A 94 13.96 -5.40 -15.19
C HIS A 94 12.81 -4.83 -16.05
N PRO A 95 12.72 -3.50 -16.23
CA PRO A 95 11.67 -2.86 -17.04
C PRO A 95 11.46 -3.47 -18.43
N GLN A 96 12.55 -3.74 -19.15
CA GLN A 96 12.51 -4.25 -20.54
C GLN A 96 12.21 -5.74 -20.63
N GLN A 97 12.26 -6.47 -19.52
CA GLN A 97 11.94 -7.89 -19.55
C GLN A 97 10.44 -8.07 -19.79
N LEU A 98 10.14 -8.89 -20.79
CA LEU A 98 8.78 -9.15 -21.29
C LEU A 98 7.95 -9.92 -20.25
N PRO A 99 6.65 -9.58 -20.05
CA PRO A 99 5.79 -10.27 -19.08
C PRO A 99 5.72 -11.79 -19.26
N GLU A 100 5.78 -12.29 -20.49
CA GLU A 100 5.71 -13.71 -20.85
C GLU A 100 6.83 -14.52 -20.19
N THR A 101 7.99 -13.91 -19.99
CA THR A 101 9.13 -14.55 -19.32
C THR A 101 8.89 -14.82 -17.83
N LEU A 102 7.80 -14.29 -17.26
CA LEU A 102 7.41 -14.50 -15.87
C LEU A 102 6.40 -15.64 -15.70
N TYR A 103 5.92 -16.26 -16.79
CA TYR A 103 4.87 -17.27 -16.70
C TYR A 103 5.27 -18.48 -15.86
N ASP A 104 6.48 -19.00 -16.04
CA ASP A 104 6.98 -20.14 -15.25
C ASP A 104 7.14 -19.77 -13.77
N ASP A 105 7.63 -18.56 -13.48
CA ASP A 105 7.74 -18.06 -12.12
C ASP A 105 6.37 -17.93 -11.45
N VAL A 106 5.39 -17.38 -12.15
CA VAL A 106 4.01 -17.24 -11.67
C VAL A 106 3.37 -18.61 -11.45
N ALA A 107 3.49 -19.53 -12.42
CA ALA A 107 2.94 -20.89 -12.31
C ALA A 107 3.54 -21.66 -11.13
N ARG A 108 4.85 -21.52 -10.92
CA ARG A 108 5.56 -22.13 -9.78
C ARG A 108 5.10 -21.54 -8.44
N LEU A 109 4.91 -20.22 -8.34
CA LEU A 109 4.42 -19.60 -7.10
C LEU A 109 2.95 -19.90 -6.83
N ALA A 110 2.13 -20.01 -7.88
CA ALA A 110 0.71 -20.34 -7.76
C ALA A 110 0.47 -21.79 -7.30
N SER A 111 1.30 -22.72 -7.78
CA SER A 111 1.22 -24.15 -7.45
C SER A 111 1.75 -24.52 -6.06
N LYS A 112 2.52 -23.64 -5.40
CA LYS A 112 2.87 -23.81 -3.99
C LYS A 112 1.59 -23.82 -3.15
N ARG A 113 1.42 -24.87 -2.33
CA ARG A 113 0.38 -24.90 -1.30
C ARG A 113 0.62 -23.74 -0.34
N ALA A 114 -0.43 -22.98 -0.06
CA ALA A 114 -0.39 -22.00 1.02
C ALA A 114 0.00 -22.73 2.31
N ARG A 115 0.88 -22.13 3.12
CA ARG A 115 1.14 -22.64 4.46
C ARG A 115 -0.21 -22.69 5.21
N PRO A 116 -0.53 -23.78 5.93
CA PRO A 116 -1.64 -23.72 6.86
C PRO A 116 -1.36 -22.58 7.83
N GLN A 117 -2.29 -21.63 7.92
CA GLN A 117 -2.23 -20.54 8.90
C GLN A 117 -2.34 -21.16 10.30
N GLY A 118 -1.21 -21.54 10.87
CA GLY A 118 -1.09 -22.20 12.16
C GLY A 118 -0.27 -21.34 13.11
N ALA A 119 -0.92 -20.97 14.22
CA ALA A 119 -0.34 -20.39 15.43
C ALA A 119 0.25 -18.98 15.31
N HIS A 120 -0.62 -17.99 15.44
CA HIS A 120 -0.25 -16.78 16.16
C HIS A 120 0.20 -17.21 17.57
N PRO A 121 1.42 -16.95 18.03
CA PRO A 121 1.75 -17.14 19.43
C PRO A 121 0.85 -16.17 20.20
N GLN A 122 -0.14 -16.68 20.92
CA GLN A 122 -0.83 -15.89 21.93
C GLN A 122 0.24 -15.60 22.98
N GLY A 123 0.65 -14.33 23.05
CA GLY A 123 1.50 -13.85 24.13
C GLY A 123 0.90 -14.29 25.45
N VAL A 124 1.72 -14.93 26.28
CA VAL A 124 1.35 -15.35 27.63
C VAL A 124 0.88 -14.11 28.38
N ARG A 125 -0.40 -14.06 28.74
CA ARG A 125 -0.93 -13.05 29.65
C ARG A 125 -0.39 -13.36 31.05
N PRO A 126 0.30 -12.44 31.74
CA PRO A 126 0.70 -12.67 33.12
C PRO A 126 -0.56 -12.74 34.00
N HIS A 127 -0.74 -13.85 34.71
CA HIS A 127 -1.75 -14.00 35.76
C HIS A 127 -1.44 -13.03 36.90
N GLY A 128 -2.51 -12.41 37.42
CA GLY A 128 -2.45 -11.20 38.23
C GLY A 128 -1.82 -11.35 39.61
N ALA A 129 -1.44 -10.19 40.15
CA ALA A 129 -1.25 -9.99 41.58
C ALA A 129 -2.32 -9.00 42.07
N ARG A 130 -3.12 -9.43 43.04
CA ARG A 130 -3.99 -8.58 43.87
C ARG A 130 -3.49 -8.72 45.30
N PRO A 131 -3.24 -7.61 46.02
CA PRO A 131 -3.90 -7.42 47.31
C PRO A 131 -4.25 -5.93 47.58
N GLN A 132 -5.46 -5.57 47.99
CA GLN A 132 -6.12 -5.59 49.31
C GLN A 132 -6.26 -4.16 49.90
N GLY A 133 -7.51 -3.69 49.93
CA GLY A 133 -8.12 -2.94 51.05
C GLY A 133 -7.59 -1.57 51.49
N ALA A 134 -8.33 -0.51 51.15
CA ALA A 134 -8.63 0.59 52.08
C ALA A 134 -10.03 1.14 51.79
N ARG A 135 -10.86 1.24 52.85
CA ARG A 135 -12.26 1.73 52.87
C ARG A 135 -12.31 3.28 52.73
N PRO A 136 -13.48 3.86 52.39
CA PRO A 136 -13.59 5.23 51.89
C PRO A 136 -13.77 6.27 53.01
N GLN A 137 -13.38 7.51 52.72
CA GLN A 137 -13.91 8.69 53.42
C GLN A 137 -14.81 9.47 52.48
N SER A 138 -15.99 9.79 52.99
CA SER A 138 -17.02 10.61 52.37
C SER A 138 -16.66 12.09 52.43
N SER A 139 -16.81 12.80 51.31
CA SER A 139 -17.21 14.21 51.38
C SER A 139 -18.07 14.55 50.16
N SER A 140 -19.18 15.19 50.50
CA SER A 140 -20.19 15.80 49.65
C SER A 140 -19.59 16.72 48.60
N THR A 141 -20.25 16.86 47.43
CA THR A 141 -20.99 18.06 47.00
C THR A 141 -21.26 17.99 45.49
N GLY A 142 -22.49 18.30 45.06
CA GLY A 142 -22.72 18.97 43.77
C GLY A 142 -23.34 18.15 42.64
N PHE A 143 -24.66 18.25 42.52
CA PHE A 143 -25.44 17.94 41.33
C PHE A 143 -25.01 18.79 40.12
N GLY A 144 -25.06 18.20 38.91
CA GLY A 144 -24.87 18.89 37.64
C GLY A 144 -25.31 18.03 36.46
N GLU A 145 -26.63 17.91 36.28
CA GLU A 145 -27.30 17.40 35.08
C GLU A 145 -27.06 18.38 33.91
N PHE A 146 -26.56 17.92 32.76
CA PHE A 146 -26.78 18.62 31.49
C PHE A 146 -27.11 17.64 30.36
N ARG A 147 -28.27 17.90 29.76
CA ARG A 147 -29.01 17.08 28.81
C ARG A 147 -28.42 17.17 27.40
N LEU A 148 -28.50 16.03 26.70
CA LEU A 148 -28.44 15.91 25.24
C LEU A 148 -29.76 16.38 24.63
N PHE A 149 -29.75 17.38 23.75
CA PHE A 149 -30.79 17.57 22.73
C PHE A 149 -30.24 18.30 21.49
N GLY A 150 -30.57 17.77 20.31
CA GLY A 150 -30.28 18.37 19.00
C GLY A 150 -30.68 17.45 17.85
N SER A 151 -31.96 17.47 17.51
CA SER A 151 -32.73 16.67 16.54
C SER A 151 -32.26 16.72 15.06
N PRO A 152 -32.74 15.77 14.20
CA PRO A 152 -32.32 15.64 12.79
C PRO A 152 -33.10 16.58 11.85
N GLY A 153 -32.37 17.23 10.93
CA GLY A 153 -32.89 18.13 9.91
C GLY A 153 -33.18 17.44 8.57
N ARG A 154 -34.39 17.70 8.07
CA ARG A 154 -35.09 17.21 6.88
C ARG A 154 -34.43 17.57 5.53
N PHE A 155 -34.58 16.67 4.55
CA PHE A 155 -34.46 16.93 3.11
C PHE A 155 -35.63 17.78 2.57
N PRO A 156 -35.42 18.49 1.45
CA PRO A 156 -36.48 18.72 0.47
C PRO A 156 -36.17 18.09 -0.90
N SER A 157 -37.25 17.68 -1.57
CA SER A 157 -37.34 17.13 -2.92
C SER A 157 -37.79 18.18 -3.94
N ASN A 158 -37.42 17.94 -5.21
CA ASN A 158 -37.93 18.47 -6.50
C ASN A 158 -37.37 19.83 -6.97
N PHE A 159 -36.60 19.84 -8.06
CA PHE A 159 -37.01 19.77 -9.47
C PHE A 159 -35.84 19.26 -10.32
#